data_AF-A0A4U3KEV9-F1
#
_entry.id   AF-A0A4U3KEV9-F1
#
_cell.length_a   1.000
_cell.length_b   1.000
_cell.length_c   1.000
_cell.angle_alpha   90.00
_cell.angle_beta   90.00
_cell.angle_gamma   90.00
#
_symmetry.space_group_name_H-M   'P 1'
#
loop_
_entity.id
_entity.type
_entity.pdbx_description
1 polymer ?
#
loop_
_entity_poly.entity_id
_entity_poly.type
_entity_poly.pdbx_seq_one_letter_code
_entity_poly.pdbx_strand_id
1 'polypeptide(L)' 'AENFHLAQKGTLEIGKDADLTIFTIQAEEKTLTDSNGLTRVAKEQIRPIKTIIGGQIYDN' A
#
# COMPACT_ATOMS: atom_id res chain seq x y z
N ALA A 1 11.31 4.18 2.56
CA ALA A 1 11.86 5.48 2.11
C ALA A 1 13.31 5.67 2.56
N GLU A 2 13.65 5.32 3.80
CA GLU A 2 14.99 5.50 4.39
C GLU A 2 16.12 4.78 3.66
N ASN A 3 15.94 3.50 3.29
CA ASN A 3 16.99 2.70 2.63
C ASN A 3 17.57 3.36 1.35
N PHE A 4 16.83 4.23 0.69
CA PHE A 4 17.25 4.96 -0.51
C PHE A 4 17.24 6.48 -0.32
N HIS A 5 17.19 6.95 0.92
CA HIS A 5 17.19 8.37 1.29
C HIS A 5 16.11 9.19 0.55
N LEU A 6 14.91 8.64 0.38
CA LEU A 6 13.77 9.36 -0.20
C LEU A 6 13.19 10.35 0.83
N ALA A 7 13.94 11.42 1.11
CA ALA A 7 13.67 12.36 2.20
C ALA A 7 12.24 12.94 2.16
N GLN A 8 11.70 13.15 0.97
CA GLN A 8 10.36 13.73 0.76
C GLN A 8 9.21 12.72 0.73
N LYS A 9 9.45 11.43 1.02
CA LYS A 9 8.44 10.38 0.89
C LYS A 9 8.38 9.44 2.09
N GLY A 10 7.33 8.61 2.14
CA GLY A 10 7.21 7.46 3.03
C GLY A 10 6.58 7.71 4.40
N THR A 11 6.29 8.96 4.76
CA THR A 11 5.55 9.32 5.98
C THR A 11 4.60 10.48 5.70
N LEU A 12 3.54 10.60 6.51
CA LEU A 12 2.56 11.70 6.44
C LEU A 12 3.01 12.86 7.35
N GLU A 13 4.01 13.60 6.90
CA GLU A 13 4.58 14.74 7.63
C GLU A 13 4.42 16.04 6.82
N ILE A 14 4.30 17.16 7.53
CA ILE A 14 4.24 18.50 6.89
C ILE A 14 5.54 18.74 6.13
N GLY A 15 5.43 19.20 4.88
CA GLY A 15 6.56 19.53 4.03
C GLY A 15 7.07 18.40 3.13
N LYS A 16 6.52 17.18 3.26
CA LYS A 16 6.79 16.05 2.35
C LYS A 16 5.87 16.08 1.12
N ASP A 17 6.26 15.31 0.10
CA ASP A 17 5.46 15.13 -1.11
C ASP A 17 4.09 14.54 -0.76
N ALA A 18 3.04 15.05 -1.40
CA ALA A 18 1.67 14.59 -1.24
C ALA A 18 1.43 13.27 -1.99
N ASP A 19 2.11 12.22 -1.56
CA ASP A 19 1.95 10.85 -2.04
C ASP A 19 1.20 10.02 -1.00
N LEU A 20 -0.01 9.56 -1.33
CA LEU A 20 -0.89 8.83 -0.42
C LEU A 20 -1.50 7.61 -1.10
N THR A 21 -1.70 6.54 -0.33
CA THR A 21 -2.52 5.39 -0.73
C THR A 21 -3.70 5.32 0.22
N ILE A 22 -4.92 5.35 -0.33
CA ILE A 22 -6.16 5.15 0.41
C ILE A 22 -6.63 3.73 0.12
N PHE A 23 -6.90 2.94 1.16
CA PHE A 23 -7.24 1.52 1.02
C PHE A 23 -8.30 1.08 2.03
N THR A 24 -8.91 -0.07 1.74
CA THR A 24 -9.80 -0.80 2.66
C THR A 24 -9.15 -2.10 3.11
N ILE A 25 -9.51 -2.57 4.31
CA ILE A 25 -9.21 -3.92 4.79
C ILE A 25 -10.55 -4.65 4.94
N GLN A 26 -10.65 -5.85 4.36
CA GLN A 26 -11.88 -6.65 4.36
C GLN A 26 -11.59 -8.07 4.84
N ALA A 27 -12.45 -8.62 5.70
CA ALA A 27 -12.39 -10.00 6.13
C ALA A 27 -12.90 -10.91 5.00
N GLU A 28 -11.97 -11.46 4.22
CA GLU A 28 -12.24 -12.26 3.03
C GLU A 28 -11.06 -13.22 2.82
N GLU A 29 -11.33 -14.53 2.75
CA GLU A 29 -10.27 -15.52 2.62
C GLU A 29 -9.55 -15.45 1.26
N LYS A 30 -8.23 -15.62 1.26
CA LYS A 30 -7.41 -15.68 0.04
C LYS A 30 -6.23 -16.63 0.20
N THR A 31 -6.07 -17.56 -0.72
CA THR A 31 -4.87 -18.40 -0.79
C THR A 31 -3.67 -17.59 -1.27
N LEU A 32 -2.59 -17.58 -0.48
CA LEU A 32 -1.30 -17.01 -0.80
C LEU A 32 -0.28 -18.15 -0.93
N THR A 33 0.50 -18.12 -2.02
CA THR A 33 1.57 -19.08 -2.28
C THR A 33 2.89 -18.34 -2.28
N ASP A 34 3.88 -18.82 -1.52
CA ASP A 34 5.23 -18.26 -1.51
C ASP A 34 6.08 -18.78 -2.69
N SER A 35 7.30 -18.25 -2.81
CA SER A 35 8.24 -18.62 -3.88
C SER A 35 8.71 -20.08 -3.83
N ASN A 36 8.51 -20.78 -2.72
CA ASN A 36 8.87 -22.19 -2.54
C ASN A 36 7.66 -23.12 -2.71
N GLY A 37 6.50 -22.57 -3.06
CA GLY A 37 5.27 -23.33 -3.30
C GLY A 37 4.47 -23.65 -2.05
N LEU A 38 4.84 -23.13 -0.86
CA LEU A 38 4.03 -23.31 0.34
C LEU A 38 2.83 -22.38 0.30
N THR A 39 1.67 -22.90 0.69
CA THR A 39 0.42 -22.14 0.68
C THR A 39 -0.07 -21.80 2.08
N ARG A 40 -0.73 -20.66 2.22
CA ARG A 40 -1.47 -20.22 3.41
C ARG A 40 -2.78 -19.57 2.99
N VAL A 41 -3.79 -19.64 3.85
CA VAL A 41 -5.04 -18.88 3.67
C VAL A 41 -4.98 -17.65 4.55
N ALA A 42 -4.86 -16.47 3.93
CA ALA A 42 -5.06 -15.19 4.61
C ALA A 42 -6.55 -15.00 4.88
N LYS A 43 -6.90 -14.36 5.99
CA LYS A 43 -8.29 -14.10 6.40
C LYS A 43 -8.76 -12.69 6.06
N GLU A 44 -7.83 -11.81 5.73
CA GLU A 44 -8.08 -10.41 5.43
C GLU A 44 -7.35 -10.02 4.15
N GLN A 45 -7.94 -9.10 3.39
CA GLN A 45 -7.36 -8.54 2.19
C GLN A 45 -7.30 -7.01 2.30
N ILE A 46 -6.14 -6.44 1.97
CA ILE A 46 -5.93 -5.01 1.77
C ILE A 46 -6.16 -4.67 0.29
N ARG A 47 -6.95 -3.63 0.00
CA ARG A 47 -7.30 -3.20 -1.36
C ARG A 47 -7.16 -1.67 -1.50
N PRO A 48 -6.27 -1.15 -2.37
CA PRO A 48 -6.23 0.27 -2.66
C PRO A 48 -7.50 0.69 -3.40
N ILE A 49 -8.11 1.79 -2.96
CA ILE A 49 -9.31 2.37 -3.58
C ILE A 49 -9.01 3.69 -4.29
N LYS A 50 -7.99 4.43 -3.84
CA LYS A 50 -7.51 5.67 -4.47
C LYS A 50 -6.02 5.85 -4.19
N THR A 51 -5.35 6.49 -5.14
CA THR A 51 -3.93 6.85 -5.01
C THR A 51 -3.77 8.34 -5.28
N ILE A 52 -2.98 9.02 -4.46
CA ILE A 52 -2.61 10.42 -4.66
C ILE A 52 -1.10 10.44 -4.93
N ILE A 53 -0.67 11.07 -6.02
CA ILE A 53 0.76 11.21 -6.38
C ILE A 53 1.03 12.67 -6.68
N GLY A 54 1.93 13.30 -5.93
CA GLY A 54 2.22 14.73 -6.05
C GLY A 54 0.97 15.60 -5.96
N GLY A 55 -0.01 15.19 -5.15
CA GLY A 55 -1.31 15.88 -5.02
C GLY A 55 -2.33 15.59 -6.14
N GLN A 56 -1.98 14.84 -7.18
CA GLN A 56 -2.92 14.42 -8.22
C GLN A 56 -3.66 13.15 -7.81
N ILE A 57 -4.98 13.13 -7.99
CA ILE A 57 -5.84 11.99 -7.61
C ILE A 57 -5.95 11.01 -8.79
N TYR A 58 -5.73 9.73 -8.50
CA TYR A 58 -5.91 8.61 -9.40
C TYR A 58 -6.90 7.61 -8.78
N ASP A 59 -7.95 7.28 -9.52
CA ASP A 59 -8.91 6.25 -9.14
C ASP A 59 -8.46 4.87 -9.64
N ASN A 60 -8.91 3.81 -8.95
CA ASN A 60 -8.52 2.42 -9.22
C ASN A 60 -9.66 1.61 -9.86
#